data_AF-A0A7C3XDD1-F1
#
_entry.id   AF-A0A7C3XDD1-F1
#
_cell.length_a   1.000
_cell.length_b   1.000
_cell.length_c   1.000
_cell.angle_alpha   90.00
_cell.angle_beta   90.00
_cell.angle_gamma   90.00
#
_symmetry.space_group_name_H-M   'P 1'
#
loop_
_entity.id
_entity.type
_entity.pdbx_description
1 polymer ?
#
loop_
_entity_poly.entity_id
_entity_poly.type
_entity_poly.pdbx_seq_one_letter_code
_entity_poly.pdbx_strand_id
1 'polypeptide(L)'
;MRARVTWLEDGEGRLLYEEALRVLERRGMKFGPCRALDQLAAAGAQVDRQAGVARLSGELVERALAACPRDVLLAGATPEDDCALDGSPHFVPSGTATHTVDFETGAYRASTVEDLRRSTIVCDALEPVDIMWATVTGTDVPEEQRTLNDLVTMLRHTGKHVQHEITREAEVAPLLR
;
A
#
# COMPACT_ATOMS: atom_id res chain seq x y z
N MET A 1 10.61 -11.10 23.85
CA MET A 1 11.97 -11.03 23.25
C MET A 1 11.79 -10.95 21.74
N ARG A 2 12.07 -9.81 21.10
CA ARG A 2 12.01 -9.72 19.63
C ARG A 2 13.34 -10.24 19.08
N ALA A 3 13.31 -11.32 18.31
CA ALA A 3 14.49 -11.77 17.58
C ALA A 3 14.74 -10.78 16.44
N ARG A 4 15.90 -10.12 16.44
CA ARG A 4 16.38 -9.31 15.32
C ARG A 4 17.52 -10.08 14.68
N VAL A 5 17.33 -10.45 13.42
CA VAL A 5 18.38 -11.07 12.61
C VAL A 5 18.92 -10.00 11.67
N THR A 6 20.24 -9.82 11.67
CA THR A 6 20.93 -8.94 10.72
C THR A 6 21.79 -9.82 9.83
N TRP A 7 21.57 -9.70 8.51
CA TRP A 7 22.31 -10.45 7.50
C TRP A 7 23.43 -9.65 6.84
N LEU A 8 23.61 -8.39 7.27
CA LEU A 8 24.60 -7.46 6.74
C LEU A 8 25.72 -7.26 7.76
N GLU A 9 26.95 -7.22 7.28
CA GLU A 9 28.12 -6.81 8.03
C GLU A 9 28.13 -5.30 8.29
N ASP A 10 29.00 -4.88 9.21
CA ASP A 10 29.16 -3.48 9.57
C ASP A 10 29.59 -2.65 8.35
N GLY A 11 28.79 -1.65 8.00
CA GLY A 11 29.03 -0.75 6.87
C GLY A 11 28.38 -1.16 5.55
N GLU A 12 27.96 -2.42 5.37
CA GLU A 12 27.29 -2.85 4.13
C GLU A 12 25.94 -2.14 3.93
N GLY A 13 25.18 -1.92 5.01
CA GLY A 13 23.93 -1.15 4.94
C GLY A 13 24.15 0.30 4.50
N ARG A 14 25.25 0.93 4.92
CA ARG A 14 25.64 2.28 4.47
C ARG A 14 25.97 2.26 2.98
N LEU A 15 26.76 1.28 2.54
CA LEU A 15 27.15 1.13 1.14
C LEU A 15 25.93 0.96 0.23
N LEU A 16 24.99 0.08 0.60
CA LEU A 16 23.74 -0.14 -0.14
C LEU A 16 22.92 1.15 -0.24
N TYR A 17 22.81 1.90 0.86
CA TYR A 17 22.11 3.17 0.88
C TYR A 17 22.76 4.20 -0.06
N GLU A 18 24.07 4.38 0.02
CA GLU A 18 24.81 5.32 -0.84
C GLU A 18 24.72 4.94 -2.33
N GLU A 19 24.76 3.65 -2.66
CA GLU A 19 24.57 3.17 -4.04
C GLU A 19 23.15 3.40 -4.53
N ALA A 20 22.12 3.20 -3.69
CA ALA A 20 20.74 3.52 -4.04
C ALA A 20 20.57 5.00 -4.38
N LEU A 21 21.17 5.90 -3.58
CA LEU A 21 21.18 7.33 -3.87
C LEU A 21 21.90 7.65 -5.20
N ARG A 22 23.05 7.00 -5.46
CA ARG A 22 23.78 7.16 -6.74
C ARG A 22 22.95 6.71 -7.94
N VAL A 23 22.16 5.65 -7.81
CA VAL A 23 21.24 5.20 -8.86
C VAL A 23 20.14 6.23 -9.10
N LEU A 24 19.49 6.72 -8.04
CA LEU A 24 18.45 7.76 -8.15
C LEU A 24 18.99 9.06 -8.75
N GLU A 25 20.22 9.44 -8.43
CA GLU A 25 20.84 10.66 -8.95
C GLU A 25 21.29 10.51 -10.41
N ARG A 26 21.91 9.39 -10.78
CA ARG A 26 22.48 9.19 -12.13
C ARG A 26 21.46 8.70 -13.15
N ARG A 27 20.61 7.75 -12.76
CA ARG A 27 19.60 7.11 -13.63
C ARG A 27 18.23 7.72 -13.43
N GLY A 28 17.85 8.02 -12.19
CA GLY A 28 16.52 8.52 -11.87
C GLY A 28 15.43 7.44 -11.92
N MET A 29 14.20 7.89 -11.77
CA MET A 29 12.99 7.07 -11.78
C MET A 29 12.09 7.50 -12.94
N LYS A 30 11.48 6.53 -13.63
CA LYS A 30 10.54 6.80 -14.72
C LYS A 30 9.12 6.95 -14.17
N PHE A 31 8.54 8.12 -14.39
CA PHE A 31 7.15 8.45 -14.01
C PHE A 31 6.21 8.47 -15.23
N GLY A 32 6.76 8.48 -16.45
CA GLY A 32 5.99 8.74 -17.67
C GLY A 32 5.59 10.23 -17.79
N PRO A 33 4.83 10.60 -18.83
CA PRO A 33 4.37 11.98 -19.00
C PRO A 33 3.24 12.28 -18.01
N CYS A 34 3.58 12.79 -16.82
CA CYS A 34 2.61 13.11 -15.78
C CYS A 34 2.96 14.37 -14.99
N ARG A 35 1.95 14.94 -14.32
CA ARG A 35 2.06 16.16 -13.49
C ARG A 35 3.06 16.06 -12.34
N ALA A 36 3.38 14.85 -11.88
CA ALA A 36 4.36 14.66 -10.80
C ALA A 36 5.76 15.18 -11.19
N LEU A 37 6.08 15.19 -12.49
CA LEU A 37 7.32 15.75 -13.02
C LEU A 37 7.46 17.26 -12.83
N ASP A 38 6.36 18.00 -12.71
CA ASP A 38 6.38 19.43 -12.39
C ASP A 38 6.67 19.65 -10.91
N GLN A 39 6.03 18.86 -10.04
CA GLN A 39 6.26 18.89 -8.60
C GLN A 39 7.69 18.49 -8.23
N LEU A 40 8.22 17.44 -8.88
CA LEU A 40 9.60 17.00 -8.68
C LEU A 40 10.60 18.05 -9.15
N ALA A 41 10.37 18.68 -10.31
CA ALA A 41 11.22 19.78 -10.79
C ALA A 41 11.19 20.97 -9.82
N ALA A 42 10.01 21.36 -9.33
CA ALA A 42 9.86 22.43 -8.33
C ALA A 42 10.55 22.09 -7.00
N ALA A 43 10.62 20.80 -6.62
CA ALA A 43 11.35 20.32 -5.46
C ALA A 43 12.88 20.24 -5.67
N GLY A 44 13.37 20.50 -6.89
CA GLY A 44 14.80 20.51 -7.23
C GLY A 44 15.31 19.26 -7.96
N ALA A 45 14.43 18.35 -8.38
CA ALA A 45 14.83 17.20 -9.20
C ALA A 45 15.21 17.63 -10.63
N GLN A 46 16.19 16.96 -11.22
CA GLN A 46 16.47 17.12 -12.65
C GLN A 46 15.52 16.25 -13.46
N VAL A 47 14.70 16.87 -14.31
CA VAL A 47 13.66 16.14 -15.04
C VAL A 47 13.90 16.15 -16.54
N ASP A 48 13.92 14.95 -17.13
CA ASP A 48 13.78 14.74 -18.57
C ASP A 48 12.30 14.50 -18.89
N ARG A 49 11.62 15.54 -19.40
CA ARG A 49 10.19 15.48 -19.74
C ARG A 49 9.90 14.59 -20.95
N GLN A 50 10.83 14.49 -21.88
CA GLN A 50 10.65 13.67 -23.07
C GLN A 50 10.75 12.19 -22.72
N ALA A 51 11.72 11.81 -21.87
CA ALA A 51 11.86 10.44 -21.38
C ALA A 51 10.86 10.11 -20.24
N GLY A 52 10.28 11.12 -19.60
CA GLY A 52 9.41 10.96 -18.43
C GLY A 52 10.17 10.49 -17.20
N VAL A 53 11.41 10.98 -17.01
CA VAL A 53 12.34 10.53 -15.96
C VAL A 53 12.72 11.69 -15.05
N ALA A 54 12.69 11.47 -13.74
CA ALA A 54 13.21 12.41 -12.74
C ALA A 54 14.42 11.81 -12.02
N ARG A 55 15.55 12.53 -12.03
CA ARG A 55 16.75 12.24 -11.25
C ARG A 55 16.69 12.96 -9.91
N LEU A 56 16.88 12.21 -8.82
CA LEU A 56 16.73 12.68 -7.45
C LEU A 56 18.11 12.70 -6.79
N SER A 57 18.58 13.87 -6.38
CA SER A 57 19.86 13.98 -5.66
C SER A 57 19.74 13.38 -4.25
N GLY A 58 20.86 12.96 -3.67
CA GLY A 58 20.88 12.50 -2.28
C GLY A 58 20.32 13.54 -1.31
N GLU A 59 20.64 14.82 -1.50
CA GLU A 59 20.10 15.91 -0.68
C GLU A 59 18.57 16.03 -0.76
N LEU A 60 18.00 15.87 -1.96
CA LEU A 60 16.55 15.89 -2.15
C LEU A 60 15.88 14.70 -1.43
N VAL A 61 16.46 13.51 -1.56
CA VAL A 61 15.95 12.29 -0.90
C VAL A 61 16.02 12.44 0.62
N GLU A 62 17.16 12.84 1.18
CA GLU A 62 17.33 13.05 2.62
C GLU A 62 16.37 14.10 3.18
N ARG A 63 16.19 15.22 2.47
CA ARG A 63 15.23 16.26 2.86
C ARG A 63 13.79 15.72 2.86
N ALA A 64 13.43 14.90 1.88
CA ALA A 64 12.10 14.30 1.81
C ALA A 64 11.89 13.30 2.97
N LEU A 65 12.88 12.44 3.25
CA LEU A 65 12.82 11.47 4.35
C LEU A 65 12.74 12.15 5.72
N ALA A 66 13.47 13.25 5.92
CA ALA A 66 13.45 14.00 7.18
C ALA A 66 12.06 14.61 7.50
N ALA A 67 11.22 14.84 6.49
CA ALA A 67 9.85 15.32 6.65
C ALA A 67 8.83 14.20 6.93
N CYS A 68 9.21 12.93 6.74
CA CYS A 68 8.31 11.80 6.96
C CYS A 68 8.14 11.51 8.46
N PRO A 69 6.90 11.31 8.94
CA PRO A 69 6.67 10.85 10.30
C PRO A 69 7.27 9.46 10.51
N ARG A 70 7.79 9.20 11.72
CA ARG A 70 8.33 7.89 12.10
C ARG A 70 7.22 6.92 12.48
N ASP A 71 6.15 7.46 13.06
CA ASP A 71 4.99 6.72 13.53
C ASP A 71 3.75 7.21 12.77
N VAL A 72 2.92 6.27 12.33
CA VAL A 72 1.68 6.56 11.59
C VAL A 72 0.52 5.85 12.26
N LEU A 73 -0.56 6.58 12.52
CA LEU A 73 -1.82 5.99 13.00
C LEU A 73 -2.66 5.56 11.79
N LEU A 74 -2.95 4.27 11.71
CA LEU A 74 -3.95 3.72 10.82
C LEU A 74 -5.26 3.59 11.60
N ALA A 75 -6.14 4.59 11.44
CA ALA A 75 -7.35 4.70 12.24
C ALA A 75 -8.39 3.64 11.88
N GLY A 76 -8.96 2.98 12.89
CA GLY A 76 -10.11 2.10 12.76
C GLY A 76 -11.43 2.86 12.77
N ALA A 77 -12.53 2.12 12.87
CA ALA A 77 -13.87 2.66 13.05
C ALA A 77 -14.04 3.29 14.45
N THR A 78 -13.35 2.73 15.45
CA THR A 78 -13.24 3.28 16.80
C THR A 78 -11.77 3.26 17.27
N PRO A 79 -11.38 4.03 18.30
CA PRO A 79 -10.01 4.03 18.81
C PRO A 79 -9.51 2.66 19.30
N GLU A 80 -10.41 1.74 19.65
CA GLU A 80 -10.07 0.37 20.02
C GLU A 80 -9.56 -0.46 18.81
N ASP A 81 -9.92 -0.05 17.60
CA ASP A 81 -9.53 -0.68 16.32
C ASP A 81 -8.34 0.04 15.64
N ASP A 82 -7.76 1.04 16.29
CA ASP A 82 -6.63 1.79 15.78
C ASP A 82 -5.35 0.93 15.74
N CYS A 83 -4.61 1.02 14.63
CA CYS A 83 -3.34 0.36 14.44
C CYS A 83 -2.20 1.39 14.36
N ALA A 84 -1.31 1.41 15.36
CA ALA A 84 -0.16 2.30 15.38
C ALA A 84 1.06 1.66 14.71
N LEU A 85 1.50 2.20 13.57
CA LEU A 85 2.73 1.81 12.91
C LEU A 85 3.95 2.44 13.61
N ASP A 86 4.40 1.84 14.71
CA ASP A 86 5.48 2.34 15.58
C ASP A 86 6.77 1.49 15.51
N GLY A 87 6.88 0.66 14.46
CA GLY A 87 7.94 -0.33 14.30
C GLY A 87 7.63 -1.70 14.91
N SER A 88 6.44 -1.88 15.50
CA SER A 88 5.87 -3.19 15.82
C SER A 88 5.38 -3.92 14.56
N PRO A 89 5.50 -5.27 14.51
CA PRO A 89 4.93 -6.03 13.41
C PRO A 89 3.41 -6.01 13.51
N HIS A 90 2.76 -5.83 12.36
CA HIS A 90 1.32 -5.93 12.17
C HIS A 90 1.05 -6.90 11.04
N PHE A 91 -0.06 -7.64 11.12
CA PHE A 91 -0.45 -8.59 10.10
C PHE A 91 -1.66 -8.07 9.34
N VAL A 92 -1.56 -8.21 8.03
CA VAL A 92 -2.57 -7.82 7.05
C VAL A 92 -2.76 -9.02 6.11
N PRO A 93 -4.01 -9.37 5.74
CA PRO A 93 -4.21 -10.37 4.72
C PRO A 93 -3.63 -9.90 3.37
N SER A 94 -3.12 -10.85 2.58
CA SER A 94 -2.69 -10.56 1.21
C SER A 94 -3.90 -10.27 0.32
N GLY A 95 -3.77 -9.27 -0.55
CA GLY A 95 -4.91 -8.69 -1.25
C GLY A 95 -5.25 -9.25 -2.64
N THR A 96 -6.49 -8.94 -3.05
CA THR A 96 -7.04 -8.73 -4.40
C THR A 96 -6.93 -9.86 -5.41
N ALA A 97 -6.93 -11.11 -4.95
CA ALA A 97 -7.06 -12.25 -5.84
C ALA A 97 -8.41 -12.22 -6.62
N THR A 98 -8.36 -12.52 -7.92
CA THR A 98 -9.55 -12.56 -8.80
C THR A 98 -10.29 -13.90 -8.76
N HIS A 99 -9.72 -14.88 -8.06
CA HIS A 99 -10.23 -16.24 -7.95
C HIS A 99 -10.05 -16.73 -6.53
N THR A 100 -10.91 -17.65 -6.13
CA THR A 100 -10.90 -18.27 -4.82
C THR A 100 -11.19 -19.77 -4.91
N VAL A 101 -10.85 -20.48 -3.85
CA VAL A 101 -11.33 -21.85 -3.62
C VAL A 101 -12.57 -21.75 -2.76
N ASP A 102 -13.71 -22.17 -3.30
CA ASP A 102 -14.97 -22.20 -2.60
C ASP A 102 -14.89 -23.12 -1.38
N PHE A 103 -15.15 -22.58 -0.19
CA PHE A 103 -14.98 -23.32 1.08
C PHE A 103 -15.96 -24.50 1.23
N GLU A 104 -17.12 -24.45 0.58
CA GLU A 104 -18.15 -25.49 0.70
C GLU A 104 -17.93 -26.64 -0.29
N THR A 105 -17.51 -26.30 -1.51
CA THR A 105 -17.39 -27.26 -2.62
C THR A 105 -15.94 -27.65 -2.95
N GLY A 106 -14.96 -26.87 -2.51
CA GLY A 106 -13.55 -27.01 -2.89
C GLY A 106 -13.24 -26.60 -4.33
N ALA A 107 -14.20 -26.02 -5.07
CA ALA A 107 -14.01 -25.64 -6.45
C ALA A 107 -13.21 -24.34 -6.58
N TYR A 108 -12.23 -24.31 -7.49
CA TYR A 108 -11.55 -23.08 -7.89
C TYR A 108 -12.41 -22.31 -8.90
N ARG A 109 -12.80 -21.08 -8.56
CA ARG A 109 -13.68 -20.24 -9.37
C ARG A 109 -13.35 -18.76 -9.23
N ALA A 110 -13.92 -17.94 -10.12
CA ALA A 110 -13.86 -16.49 -9.98
C ALA A 110 -14.48 -16.06 -8.63
N SER A 111 -13.85 -15.08 -7.97
CA SER A 111 -14.32 -14.54 -6.69
C SER A 111 -15.46 -13.55 -6.89
N THR A 112 -16.31 -13.46 -5.87
CA THR A 112 -17.50 -12.59 -5.85
C THR A 112 -17.40 -11.59 -4.70
N VAL A 113 -18.24 -10.56 -4.72
CA VAL A 113 -18.40 -9.66 -3.57
C VAL A 113 -18.78 -10.43 -2.30
N GLU A 114 -19.53 -11.52 -2.42
CA GLU A 114 -19.87 -12.38 -1.28
C GLU A 114 -18.65 -13.09 -0.69
N ASP A 115 -17.71 -13.53 -1.52
CA ASP A 115 -16.45 -14.12 -1.03
C ASP A 115 -15.60 -13.09 -0.28
N LEU A 116 -15.54 -11.85 -0.79
CA LEU A 116 -14.90 -10.75 -0.08
C LEU A 116 -15.60 -10.47 1.26
N ARG A 117 -16.93 -10.42 1.28
CA ARG A 117 -17.70 -10.21 2.51
C ARG A 117 -17.40 -11.29 3.55
N ARG A 118 -17.48 -12.57 3.16
CA ARG A 118 -17.22 -13.71 4.05
C ARG A 118 -15.79 -13.70 4.57
N SER A 119 -14.82 -13.49 3.69
CA SER A 119 -13.40 -13.43 4.10
C SER A 119 -13.10 -12.24 5.00
N THR A 120 -13.74 -11.09 4.78
CA THR A 120 -13.63 -9.91 5.67
C THR A 120 -14.11 -10.26 7.07
N ILE A 121 -15.29 -10.87 7.22
CA ILE A 121 -15.82 -11.27 8.53
C ILE A 121 -14.89 -12.25 9.25
N VAL A 122 -14.31 -13.20 8.52
CA VAL A 122 -13.35 -14.15 9.09
C VAL A 122 -12.09 -13.40 9.55
N CYS A 123 -11.52 -12.52 8.73
CA CYS A 123 -10.33 -11.75 9.08
C CYS A 123 -10.58 -10.76 10.23
N ASP A 124 -11.80 -10.20 10.32
CA ASP A 124 -12.21 -9.33 11.42
C ASP A 124 -12.22 -10.09 12.76
N ALA A 125 -12.77 -11.31 12.77
CA ALA A 125 -12.82 -12.17 13.95
C ALA A 125 -11.45 -12.74 14.39
N LEU A 126 -10.42 -12.67 13.54
CA LEU A 126 -9.08 -13.18 13.86
C LEU A 126 -8.29 -12.12 14.64
N GLU A 127 -7.98 -12.42 15.90
CA GLU A 127 -7.11 -11.59 16.76
C GLU A 127 -5.76 -11.25 16.11
N PRO A 128 -5.08 -12.15 15.39
CA PRO A 128 -3.79 -11.81 14.77
C PRO A 128 -3.88 -10.84 13.59
N VAL A 129 -5.07 -10.49 13.06
CA VAL A 129 -5.18 -9.56 11.93
C VAL A 129 -5.37 -8.15 12.47
N ASP A 130 -4.40 -7.26 12.22
CA ASP A 130 -4.40 -5.90 12.75
C ASP A 130 -5.00 -4.89 11.76
N ILE A 131 -4.81 -5.13 10.46
CA ILE A 131 -5.23 -4.25 9.36
C ILE A 131 -6.03 -5.07 8.36
N MET A 132 -7.07 -4.48 7.77
CA MET A 132 -7.86 -5.12 6.73
C MET A 132 -7.42 -4.72 5.33
N TRP A 133 -7.20 -5.72 4.47
CA TRP A 133 -7.09 -5.56 3.02
C TRP A 133 -7.95 -6.64 2.34
N ALA A 134 -8.51 -6.34 1.18
CA ALA A 134 -9.45 -7.21 0.50
C ALA A 134 -8.76 -8.50 0.08
N THR A 135 -9.09 -9.66 0.66
CA THR A 135 -8.40 -10.93 0.34
C THR A 135 -8.62 -11.39 -1.11
N VAL A 136 -9.79 -11.04 -1.64
CA VAL A 136 -10.24 -11.28 -3.02
C VAL A 136 -10.98 -10.04 -3.50
N THR A 137 -11.18 -9.95 -4.82
CA THR A 137 -11.99 -8.87 -5.42
C THR A 137 -13.31 -9.39 -5.98
N GLY A 138 -14.37 -8.58 -5.94
CA GLY A 138 -15.64 -8.90 -6.58
C GLY A 138 -15.53 -8.89 -8.11
N THR A 139 -15.55 -10.05 -8.75
CA THR A 139 -15.54 -10.14 -10.22
C THR A 139 -16.94 -10.18 -10.85
N ASP A 140 -17.97 -10.23 -10.01
CA ASP A 140 -19.40 -10.21 -10.36
C ASP A 140 -20.00 -8.79 -10.45
N VAL A 141 -19.16 -7.75 -10.34
CA VAL A 141 -19.53 -6.34 -10.54
C VAL A 141 -18.80 -5.73 -11.75
N PRO A 142 -19.31 -4.64 -12.36
CA PRO A 142 -18.59 -3.92 -13.41
C PRO A 142 -17.19 -3.50 -12.93
N GLU A 143 -16.20 -3.64 -13.80
CA GLU A 143 -14.79 -3.36 -13.49
C GLU A 143 -14.61 -1.94 -12.95
N GLU A 144 -15.36 -0.98 -13.49
CA GLU A 144 -15.28 0.43 -13.09
C GLU A 144 -15.79 0.71 -11.68
N GLN A 145 -16.51 -0.24 -11.09
CA GLN A 145 -17.11 -0.12 -9.76
C GLN A 145 -16.45 -1.04 -8.74
N ARG A 146 -15.53 -1.91 -9.18
CA ARG A 146 -14.93 -2.97 -8.37
C ARG A 146 -14.24 -2.43 -7.12
N THR A 147 -13.28 -1.52 -7.26
CA THR A 147 -12.53 -0.90 -6.16
C THR A 147 -13.46 -0.32 -5.09
N LEU A 148 -14.50 0.39 -5.52
CA LEU A 148 -15.44 1.04 -4.59
C LEU A 148 -16.35 0.01 -3.92
N ASN A 149 -16.83 -0.99 -4.65
CA ASN A 149 -17.63 -2.08 -4.07
C ASN A 149 -16.83 -2.88 -3.06
N ASP A 150 -15.57 -3.19 -3.36
CA ASP A 150 -14.69 -3.92 -2.46
C ASP A 150 -14.43 -3.13 -1.17
N LEU A 151 -14.08 -1.84 -1.31
CA LEU A 151 -13.89 -0.94 -0.18
C LEU A 151 -15.15 -0.82 0.70
N VAL A 152 -16.31 -0.56 0.09
CA VAL A 152 -17.59 -0.46 0.82
C VAL A 152 -17.96 -1.78 1.48
N THR A 153 -17.66 -2.91 0.83
CA THR A 153 -17.89 -4.24 1.40
C THR A 153 -17.06 -4.44 2.66
N MET A 154 -15.77 -4.10 2.63
CA MET A 154 -14.92 -4.22 3.81
C MET A 154 -15.36 -3.29 4.94
N LEU A 155 -15.55 -1.99 4.65
CA LEU A 155 -15.95 -0.99 5.65
C LEU A 155 -17.28 -1.30 6.36
N ARG A 156 -18.14 -2.12 5.75
CA ARG A 156 -19.40 -2.55 6.36
C ARG A 156 -19.26 -3.75 7.31
N HIS A 157 -18.13 -4.45 7.27
CA HIS A 157 -17.96 -5.75 7.91
C HIS A 157 -16.67 -5.88 8.74
N THR A 158 -15.94 -4.79 8.97
CA THR A 158 -14.84 -4.73 9.94
C THR A 158 -14.79 -3.37 10.63
N GLY A 159 -14.37 -3.37 11.90
CA GLY A 159 -14.00 -2.15 12.63
C GLY A 159 -12.53 -1.75 12.40
N LYS A 160 -11.69 -2.67 11.95
CA LYS A 160 -10.25 -2.46 11.74
C LYS A 160 -9.98 -1.43 10.64
N HIS A 161 -8.80 -0.81 10.66
CA HIS A 161 -8.36 0.05 9.57
C HIS A 161 -8.41 -0.69 8.23
N VAL A 162 -9.08 -0.09 7.23
CA VAL A 162 -9.17 -0.65 5.88
C VAL A 162 -8.20 0.06 4.96
N GLN A 163 -7.24 -0.68 4.41
CA GLN A 163 -6.45 -0.25 3.25
C GLN A 163 -7.04 -0.84 1.97
N HIS A 164 -7.03 -0.06 0.88
CA HIS A 164 -7.46 -0.55 -0.41
C HIS A 164 -6.75 0.15 -1.57
N GLU A 165 -6.89 -0.41 -2.77
CA GLU A 165 -6.19 0.04 -3.95
C GLU A 165 -6.79 1.33 -4.52
N ILE A 166 -5.95 2.12 -5.19
CA ILE A 166 -6.37 3.22 -6.06
C ILE A 166 -5.86 2.85 -7.45
N THR A 167 -6.79 2.50 -8.33
CA THR A 167 -6.50 2.08 -9.70
C THR A 167 -6.72 3.22 -10.69
N ARG A 168 -7.46 4.26 -10.31
CA ARG A 168 -7.82 5.39 -11.18
C ARG A 168 -7.72 6.73 -10.45
N GLU A 169 -7.35 7.78 -11.18
CA GLU A 169 -7.27 9.13 -10.62
C GLU A 169 -8.60 9.61 -10.00
N ALA A 170 -9.73 9.25 -10.62
CA ALA A 170 -11.06 9.63 -10.14
C ALA A 170 -11.40 9.05 -8.75
N GLU A 171 -10.71 7.99 -8.32
CA GLU A 171 -10.90 7.37 -7.01
C GLU A 171 -10.18 8.13 -5.89
N VAL A 172 -9.20 8.99 -6.20
CA VAL A 172 -8.39 9.70 -5.19
C VAL A 172 -9.22 10.71 -4.39
N ALA A 173 -9.95 11.60 -5.06
CA ALA A 173 -10.66 12.68 -4.39
C ALA A 173 -11.74 12.20 -3.39
N PRO A 174 -12.51 11.13 -3.68
CA PRO A 174 -13.41 10.51 -2.69
C PRO A 174 -12.71 9.93 -1.46
N LEU A 175 -11.46 9.46 -1.56
CA LEU A 175 -10.74 8.79 -0.48
C LEU A 175 -9.92 9.73 0.42
N LEU A 176 -9.74 10.99 0.02
CA LEU A 176 -8.99 12.00 0.77
C LEU A 176 -9.87 12.84 1.74
N ARG A 177 -11.15 12.49 1.92
CA ARG A 177 -12.13 13.28 2.67
C ARG A 177 -12.53 12.66 4.00
#